data_AF-A0A534Z0V7-F1
#
_entry.id   AF-A0A534Z0V7-F1
#
_cell.length_a   1.000
_cell.length_b   1.000
_cell.length_c   1.000
_cell.angle_alpha   90.00
_cell.angle_beta   90.00
_cell.angle_gamma   90.00
#
_symmetry.space_group_name_H-M   'P 1'
#
loop_
_entity.id
_entity.type
_entity.pdbx_description
1 polymer ?
#
loop_
_entity_poly.entity_id
_entity_poly.type
_entity_poly.pdbx_seq_one_letter_code
_entity_poly.pdbx_strand_id
1 'polypeptide(L)'
;MPALDRLLRLLFTTLAAAFAVTGLLFFCFPNATVGTLNAAGRPLGFPPAPASPLRFWLSLAVAYMMLVTLLAAAIARDPRGRAHLMPILAAGKATSSLTCAGYFVASSPAFIYLANALVDGTLALTALGAYGLVWATGETGAARDRELLKAILDTLVPRGGAFPIGAADTNLDETLARYFARLHPLGPAGLRVLLRAIEYGTAVFERTRPFSRLDPAARERALAAWETSRLGPRRQLVASVKLLGLLHFYERPETWPGISYDDGHLRRKLLAGPNAAAHAARLGA
;
A
#
# COMPACT_ATOMS: atom_id res chain seq x y z
N MET A 1 1.76 3.59 14.60
CA MET A 1 2.76 2.50 14.76
C MET A 1 4.14 3.09 15.01
N PRO A 2 4.65 3.07 16.25
CA PRO A 2 5.90 3.75 16.61
C PRO A 2 7.16 3.14 15.95
N ALA A 3 7.13 1.85 15.57
CA ALA A 3 8.21 1.22 14.82
C ALA A 3 8.34 1.76 13.38
N LEU A 4 7.22 1.89 12.67
CA LEU A 4 7.19 2.44 11.30
C LEU A 4 7.68 3.89 11.28
N ASP A 5 7.26 4.71 12.26
CA ASP A 5 7.70 6.11 12.32
C ASP A 5 9.20 6.22 12.56
N ARG A 6 9.76 5.39 13.46
CA ARG A 6 11.21 5.34 13.68
C ARG A 6 11.96 4.89 12.41
N LEU A 7 11.45 3.89 11.72
CA LEU A 7 12.04 3.41 10.46
C LEU A 7 12.03 4.49 9.39
N LEU A 8 10.90 5.18 9.18
CA LEU A 8 10.78 6.27 8.21
C LEU A 8 11.71 7.44 8.58
N ARG A 9 11.78 7.83 9.84
CA ARG A 9 12.71 8.87 10.32
C ARG A 9 14.15 8.49 10.03
N LEU A 10 14.56 7.28 10.37
CA LEU A 10 15.90 6.77 10.09
C LEU A 10 16.20 6.77 8.60
N LEU A 11 15.31 6.20 7.79
CA LEU A 11 15.42 6.14 6.33
C LEU A 11 15.67 7.53 5.74
N PHE A 12 14.78 8.50 5.99
CA PHE A 12 14.88 9.82 5.40
C PHE A 12 16.03 10.66 5.98
N THR A 13 16.47 10.38 7.22
CA THR A 13 17.68 11.00 7.78
C THR A 13 18.93 10.49 7.08
N THR A 14 19.03 9.17 6.87
CA THR A 14 20.13 8.55 6.13
C THR A 14 20.16 9.04 4.68
N LEU A 15 18.99 9.17 4.04
CA LEU A 15 18.90 9.72 2.68
C LEU A 15 19.35 11.19 2.63
N ALA A 16 18.91 12.02 3.58
CA ALA A 16 19.34 13.42 3.66
C ALA A 16 20.87 13.52 3.81
N ALA A 17 21.46 12.71 4.70
CA ALA A 17 22.91 12.64 4.86
C ALA A 17 23.62 12.17 3.57
N ALA A 18 23.12 11.11 2.93
CA ALA A 18 23.68 10.59 1.68
C ALA A 18 23.63 11.62 0.55
N PHE A 19 22.53 12.36 0.41
CA PHE A 19 22.40 13.43 -0.60
C PHE A 19 23.35 14.60 -0.31
N ALA A 20 23.45 15.02 0.95
CA ALA A 20 24.37 16.08 1.35
C ALA A 20 25.83 15.70 1.06
N VAL A 21 26.24 14.49 1.46
CA VAL A 21 27.60 13.99 1.24
C VAL A 21 27.90 13.85 -0.25
N THR A 22 26.97 13.25 -1.02
CA THR A 22 27.15 13.09 -2.47
C THR A 22 27.24 14.45 -3.17
N GLY A 23 26.34 15.38 -2.84
CA GLY A 23 26.37 16.74 -3.38
C GLY A 23 27.67 17.48 -3.06
N LEU A 24 28.18 17.35 -1.82
CA LEU A 24 29.43 17.94 -1.40
C LEU A 24 30.64 17.33 -2.13
N LEU A 25 30.68 16.01 -2.29
CA LEU A 25 31.75 15.32 -3.01
C LEU A 25 31.81 15.75 -4.48
N PHE A 26 30.67 15.80 -5.17
CA PHE A 26 30.62 16.27 -6.55
C PHE A 26 30.98 17.76 -6.68
N PHE A 27 30.65 18.59 -5.69
CA PHE A 27 31.01 20.01 -5.70
C PHE A 27 32.51 20.24 -5.47
N CYS A 28 33.08 19.62 -4.44
CA CYS A 28 34.48 19.83 -4.06
C CYS A 28 35.46 19.06 -4.95
N PHE A 29 35.07 17.88 -5.43
CA PHE A 29 35.96 16.94 -6.13
C PHE A 29 35.33 16.34 -7.41
N PRO A 30 34.76 17.14 -8.33
CA PRO A 30 33.98 16.63 -9.47
C PRO A 30 34.74 15.61 -10.32
N ASN A 31 36.00 15.92 -10.67
CA ASN A 31 36.83 15.05 -11.51
C ASN A 31 37.24 13.76 -10.78
N ALA A 32 37.53 13.84 -9.48
CA ALA A 32 37.92 12.67 -8.71
C ALA A 32 36.73 11.72 -8.49
N THR A 33 35.53 12.26 -8.26
CA THR A 33 34.30 11.47 -8.12
C THR A 33 33.99 10.72 -9.43
N VAL A 34 34.00 11.41 -10.57
CA VAL A 34 33.80 10.78 -11.88
C VAL A 34 34.92 9.77 -12.20
N GLY A 35 36.17 10.10 -11.88
CA GLY A 35 37.32 9.20 -12.04
C GLY A 35 37.19 7.90 -11.25
N THR A 36 36.71 7.99 -10.01
CA THR A 36 36.47 6.83 -9.13
C THR A 36 35.35 5.95 -9.67
N LEU A 37 34.25 6.54 -10.14
CA LEU A 37 33.14 5.80 -10.77
C LEU A 37 33.58 5.13 -12.08
N ASN A 38 34.35 5.82 -12.90
CA ASN A 38 34.94 5.23 -14.11
C ASN A 38 35.88 4.06 -13.74
N ALA A 39 36.71 4.20 -12.70
CA ALA A 39 37.59 3.13 -12.24
C ALA A 39 36.82 1.89 -11.75
N ALA A 40 35.70 2.09 -11.06
CA ALA A 40 34.81 0.99 -10.64
C ALA A 40 34.14 0.28 -11.83
N GLY A 41 33.86 0.99 -12.92
CA GLY A 41 33.27 0.42 -14.14
C GLY A 41 34.26 -0.30 -15.06
N ARG A 42 35.56 0.02 -14.98
CA ARG A 42 36.60 -0.56 -15.86
C ARG A 42 36.70 -2.09 -15.81
N PRO A 43 36.70 -2.76 -14.63
CA PRO A 43 36.72 -4.22 -14.55
C PRO A 43 35.54 -4.91 -15.25
N LEU A 44 34.41 -4.20 -15.37
CA LEU A 44 33.19 -4.68 -16.03
C LEU A 44 33.17 -4.35 -17.54
N GLY A 45 34.24 -3.77 -18.08
CA GLY A 45 34.37 -3.43 -19.51
C GLY A 45 33.68 -2.13 -19.93
N PHE A 46 33.22 -1.30 -18.98
CA PHE A 46 32.53 -0.06 -19.32
C PHE A 46 33.51 1.05 -19.78
N PRO A 47 33.18 1.80 -20.85
CA PRO A 47 33.96 2.96 -21.25
C PRO A 47 33.87 4.09 -20.21
N PRO A 48 34.88 4.97 -20.12
CA PRO A 48 34.81 6.14 -19.27
C PRO A 48 33.71 7.10 -19.74
N ALA A 49 33.06 7.76 -18.78
CA ALA A 49 32.07 8.78 -19.08
C ALA A 49 32.68 9.96 -19.87
N PRO A 50 31.90 10.60 -20.78
CA PRO A 50 32.35 11.80 -21.47
C PRO A 50 32.73 12.91 -20.48
N ALA A 51 33.82 13.61 -20.74
CA ALA A 51 34.20 14.76 -19.93
C ALA A 51 33.20 15.91 -20.16
N SER A 52 32.59 16.43 -19.09
CA SER A 52 31.74 17.62 -19.13
C SER A 52 32.45 18.79 -18.43
N PRO A 53 33.01 19.76 -19.17
CA PRO A 53 33.85 20.82 -18.60
C PRO A 53 33.05 22.03 -18.06
N LEU A 54 31.72 21.98 -18.01
CA LEU A 54 30.89 23.18 -17.78
C LEU A 54 30.51 23.34 -16.30
N ARG A 55 31.12 24.33 -15.63
CA ARG A 55 30.82 24.74 -14.23
C ARG A 55 29.35 25.09 -13.99
N PHE A 56 28.64 25.53 -15.03
CA PHE A 56 27.21 25.84 -14.95
C PHE A 56 26.37 24.60 -14.59
N TRP A 57 26.59 23.47 -15.25
CA TRP A 57 25.86 22.23 -14.95
C TRP A 57 26.19 21.68 -13.57
N LEU A 58 27.44 21.85 -13.12
CA LEU A 58 27.83 21.52 -11.75
C LEU A 58 27.03 22.35 -10.73
N SER A 59 26.87 23.65 -10.97
CA SER A 59 26.04 24.52 -10.11
C SER A 59 24.58 24.05 -10.04
N LEU A 60 23.99 23.68 -11.18
CA LEU A 60 22.62 23.16 -11.24
C LEU A 60 22.49 21.81 -10.49
N ALA A 61 23.48 20.93 -10.63
CA ALA A 61 23.51 19.66 -9.90
C ALA A 61 23.59 19.86 -8.38
N VAL A 62 24.40 20.83 -7.93
CA VAL A 62 24.50 21.18 -6.51
C VAL A 62 23.19 21.76 -5.98
N ALA A 63 22.55 22.65 -6.73
CA ALA A 63 21.24 23.21 -6.36
C ALA A 63 20.18 22.10 -6.21
N TYR A 64 20.16 21.14 -7.14
CA TYR A 64 19.29 19.97 -7.05
C TYR A 64 19.62 19.11 -5.82
N MET A 65 20.90 18.84 -5.54
CA MET A 65 21.32 18.06 -4.36
C MET A 65 20.90 18.74 -3.05
N MET A 66 20.98 20.07 -2.97
CA MET A 66 20.45 20.83 -1.83
C MET A 66 18.94 20.67 -1.70
N LEU A 67 18.18 20.75 -2.79
CA LEU A 67 16.73 20.58 -2.78
C LEU A 67 16.33 19.19 -2.26
N VAL A 68 16.89 18.11 -2.83
CA VAL A 68 16.54 16.74 -2.39
C VAL A 68 16.97 16.46 -0.95
N THR A 69 18.09 17.05 -0.50
CA THR A 69 18.54 17.00 0.90
C THR A 69 17.53 17.66 1.83
N LEU A 70 17.08 18.87 1.50
CA LEU A 70 16.11 19.61 2.30
C LEU A 70 14.75 18.91 2.33
N LEU A 71 14.29 18.34 1.20
CA LEU A 71 13.07 17.54 1.17
C LEU A 71 13.21 16.32 2.09
N ALA A 72 14.29 15.55 1.97
CA ALA A 72 14.52 14.38 2.80
C ALA A 72 14.60 14.75 4.30
N ALA A 73 15.32 15.83 4.64
CA ALA A 73 15.41 16.33 6.01
C ALA A 73 14.05 16.83 6.53
N ALA A 74 13.26 17.48 5.69
CA ALA A 74 11.91 17.92 6.04
C ALA A 74 11.00 16.73 6.33
N ILE A 75 11.03 15.69 5.49
CA ILE A 75 10.28 14.45 5.68
C ILE A 75 10.73 13.74 6.97
N ALA A 76 12.04 13.67 7.24
CA ALA A 76 12.57 13.01 8.44
C ALA A 76 12.07 13.63 9.76
N ARG A 77 11.78 14.95 9.79
CA ARG A 77 11.25 15.62 10.99
C ARG A 77 9.82 15.22 11.32
N ASP A 78 8.99 15.01 10.30
CA ASP A 78 7.61 14.58 10.45
C ASP A 78 7.14 13.77 9.22
N PRO A 79 7.42 12.45 9.18
CA PRO A 79 7.14 11.65 7.99
C PRO A 79 5.65 11.56 7.65
N ARG A 80 4.76 11.62 8.65
CA ARG A 80 3.30 11.52 8.41
C ARG A 80 2.72 12.86 7.98
N GLY A 81 3.01 13.96 8.68
CA GLY A 81 2.49 15.27 8.30
C GLY A 81 3.05 15.79 6.97
N ARG A 82 4.27 15.35 6.60
CA ARG A 82 4.96 15.77 5.36
C ARG A 82 5.01 14.69 4.30
N ALA A 83 4.10 13.70 4.36
CA ALA A 83 4.04 12.61 3.38
C ALA A 83 3.90 13.10 1.93
N HIS A 84 3.25 14.25 1.72
CA HIS A 84 3.10 14.90 0.41
C HIS A 84 4.43 15.28 -0.27
N LEU A 85 5.53 15.42 0.49
CA LEU A 85 6.86 15.70 -0.05
C LEU A 85 7.56 14.45 -0.60
N MET A 86 7.19 13.25 -0.14
CA MET A 86 7.78 11.98 -0.60
C MET A 86 7.61 11.74 -2.11
N PRO A 87 6.43 11.90 -2.72
CA PRO A 87 6.29 11.75 -4.18
C PRO A 87 7.03 12.85 -4.96
N ILE A 88 7.19 14.06 -4.39
CA ILE A 88 7.98 15.14 -5.02
C ILE A 88 9.46 14.77 -5.06
N LEU A 89 10.00 14.27 -3.95
CA LEU A 89 11.37 13.73 -3.88
C LEU A 89 11.55 12.57 -4.87
N ALA A 90 10.59 11.65 -4.91
CA ALA A 90 10.62 10.51 -5.81
C ALA A 90 10.58 10.93 -7.28
N ALA A 91 9.75 11.92 -7.64
CA ALA A 91 9.70 12.46 -9.01
C ALA A 91 11.06 13.04 -9.42
N GLY A 92 11.68 13.85 -8.55
CA GLY A 92 13.01 14.38 -8.81
C GLY A 92 14.07 13.29 -9.02
N LYS A 93 14.02 12.20 -8.26
CA LYS A 93 14.93 11.06 -8.41
C LYS A 93 14.62 10.21 -9.64
N ALA A 94 13.35 9.99 -9.94
CA ALA A 94 12.90 9.27 -11.12
C ALA A 94 13.32 9.98 -12.41
N THR A 95 13.22 11.32 -12.47
CA THR A 95 13.68 12.08 -13.64
C THR A 95 15.17 11.87 -13.89
N SER A 96 16.02 12.03 -12.86
CA SER A 96 17.46 11.77 -12.95
C SER A 96 17.76 10.33 -13.40
N SER A 97 17.06 9.35 -12.82
CA SER A 97 17.21 7.93 -13.18
C SER A 97 16.85 7.67 -14.64
N LEU A 98 15.70 8.15 -15.12
CA LEU A 98 15.23 7.96 -16.48
C LEU A 98 16.13 8.65 -17.50
N THR A 99 16.61 9.85 -17.20
CA THR A 99 17.54 10.57 -18.06
C THR A 99 18.88 9.83 -18.16
N CYS A 100 19.42 9.32 -17.05
CA CYS A 100 20.64 8.51 -17.07
C CYS A 100 20.45 7.17 -17.80
N ALA A 101 19.32 6.50 -17.62
CA ALA A 101 18.99 5.30 -18.38
C ALA A 101 18.91 5.60 -19.89
N GLY A 102 18.30 6.72 -20.26
CA GLY A 102 18.27 7.21 -21.63
C GLY A 102 19.66 7.44 -22.20
N TYR A 103 20.55 8.12 -21.48
CA TYR A 103 21.94 8.34 -21.92
C TYR A 103 22.75 7.06 -22.05
N PHE A 104 22.54 6.10 -21.14
CA PHE A 104 23.19 4.80 -21.19
C PHE A 104 22.85 4.04 -22.48
N VAL A 105 21.58 4.10 -22.91
CA VAL A 105 21.09 3.40 -24.11
C VAL A 105 21.40 4.18 -25.39
N ALA A 106 21.22 5.50 -25.38
CA ALA A 106 21.21 6.31 -26.61
C ALA A 106 22.53 7.04 -26.90
N SER A 107 23.44 7.19 -25.94
CA SER A 107 24.65 8.00 -26.11
C SER A 107 25.93 7.24 -25.85
N SER A 108 26.13 6.77 -24.62
CA SER A 108 27.32 6.00 -24.26
C SER A 108 26.97 5.10 -23.09
N PRO A 109 27.29 3.79 -23.16
CA PRO A 109 27.04 2.86 -22.07
C PRO A 109 28.07 3.06 -20.95
N ALA A 110 28.28 4.28 -20.48
CA ALA A 110 29.21 4.57 -19.38
C ALA A 110 28.62 4.05 -18.06
N PHE A 111 29.47 3.44 -17.23
CA PHE A 111 29.05 2.85 -15.95
C PHE A 111 28.32 3.85 -15.03
N ILE A 112 28.74 5.12 -15.05
CA ILE A 112 28.13 6.18 -14.24
C ILE A 112 26.64 6.36 -14.52
N TYR A 113 26.21 6.23 -15.79
CA TYR A 113 24.81 6.39 -16.17
C TYR A 113 23.97 5.22 -15.69
N LEU A 114 24.48 3.99 -15.83
CA LEU A 114 23.81 2.81 -15.31
C LEU A 114 23.72 2.83 -13.78
N ALA A 115 24.84 3.11 -13.11
CA ALA A 115 24.90 3.21 -11.66
C ALA A 115 23.92 4.27 -11.14
N ASN A 116 23.91 5.47 -11.73
CA ASN A 116 22.97 6.52 -11.34
C ASN A 116 21.51 6.10 -11.62
N ALA A 117 21.23 5.50 -12.78
CA ALA A 117 19.88 5.03 -13.11
C ALA A 117 19.33 4.03 -12.08
N LEU A 118 20.15 3.06 -11.68
CA LEU A 118 19.79 2.04 -10.70
C LEU A 118 19.64 2.63 -9.29
N VAL A 119 20.59 3.45 -8.86
CA VAL A 119 20.57 4.06 -7.52
C VAL A 119 19.38 5.02 -7.39
N ASP A 120 19.25 5.99 -8.29
CA ASP A 120 18.15 6.97 -8.22
C ASP A 120 16.79 6.33 -8.47
N GLY A 121 16.71 5.28 -9.32
CA GLY A 121 15.48 4.50 -9.50
C GLY A 121 15.07 3.79 -8.22
N THR A 122 16.02 3.15 -7.53
CA THR A 122 15.77 2.50 -6.24
C THR A 122 15.35 3.51 -5.17
N LEU A 123 15.98 4.68 -5.13
CA LEU A 123 15.62 5.77 -4.22
C LEU A 123 14.21 6.30 -4.48
N ALA A 124 13.85 6.50 -5.74
CA ALA A 124 12.50 6.93 -6.13
C ALA A 124 11.44 5.90 -5.72
N LEU A 125 11.68 4.61 -6.00
CA LEU A 125 10.78 3.52 -5.60
C LEU A 125 10.67 3.42 -4.08
N THR A 126 11.77 3.59 -3.35
CA THR A 126 11.79 3.58 -1.88
C THR A 126 10.95 4.73 -1.32
N ALA A 127 11.09 5.94 -1.86
CA ALA A 127 10.29 7.09 -1.47
C ALA A 127 8.79 6.91 -1.79
N LEU A 128 8.45 6.32 -2.95
CA LEU A 128 7.07 5.99 -3.30
C LEU A 128 6.49 4.87 -2.42
N GLY A 129 7.28 3.85 -2.09
CA GLY A 129 6.89 2.79 -1.16
C GLY A 129 6.64 3.34 0.24
N ALA A 130 7.50 4.22 0.74
CA ALA A 130 7.30 4.93 2.00
C ALA A 130 6.02 5.78 1.98
N TYR A 131 5.76 6.52 0.89
CA TYR A 131 4.52 7.25 0.70
C TYR A 131 3.30 6.32 0.72
N GLY A 132 3.36 5.20 0.00
CA GLY A 132 2.31 4.19 -0.02
C GLY A 132 2.02 3.62 1.37
N LEU A 133 3.05 3.34 2.18
CA LEU A 133 2.91 2.86 3.55
C LEU A 133 2.27 3.91 4.48
N VAL A 134 2.68 5.17 4.36
CA VAL A 134 2.07 6.26 5.14
C VAL A 134 0.63 6.50 4.72
N TRP A 135 0.38 6.57 3.41
CA TRP A 135 -0.95 6.66 2.83
C TRP A 135 -1.82 5.49 3.27
N ALA A 136 -1.27 4.29 3.39
CA ALA A 136 -2.01 3.10 3.77
C ALA A 136 -2.32 3.00 5.27
N THR A 137 -1.48 3.61 6.11
CA THR A 137 -1.61 3.58 7.58
C THR A 137 -2.18 4.87 8.17
N GLY A 138 -2.54 5.86 7.34
CA GLY A 138 -3.08 7.13 7.81
C GLY A 138 -4.46 7.00 8.48
N GLU A 139 -4.65 7.70 9.61
CA GLU A 139 -5.86 7.66 10.44
C GLU A 139 -7.10 8.25 9.73
N THR A 140 -6.93 9.39 9.04
CA THR A 140 -8.02 10.02 8.27
C THR A 140 -8.56 9.10 7.17
N GLY A 141 -7.66 8.32 6.54
CA GLY A 141 -8.06 7.29 5.59
C GLY A 141 -8.84 6.17 6.28
N ALA A 142 -8.43 5.77 7.49
CA ALA A 142 -9.02 4.64 8.21
C ALA A 142 -10.47 4.92 8.60
N ALA A 143 -10.80 6.15 9.00
CA ALA A 143 -12.18 6.55 9.27
C ALA A 143 -13.07 6.41 8.03
N ARG A 144 -12.64 6.97 6.90
CA ARG A 144 -13.38 6.86 5.62
C ARG A 144 -13.49 5.42 5.13
N ASP A 145 -12.42 4.64 5.29
CA ASP A 145 -12.42 3.23 4.90
C ASP A 145 -13.41 2.43 5.77
N ARG A 146 -13.55 2.77 7.06
CA ARG A 146 -14.53 2.14 7.94
C ARG A 146 -15.97 2.47 7.55
N GLU A 147 -16.24 3.73 7.22
CA GLU A 147 -17.56 4.14 6.68
C GLU A 147 -17.90 3.41 5.39
N LEU A 148 -16.92 3.30 4.48
CA LEU A 148 -17.09 2.58 3.23
C LEU A 148 -17.28 1.07 3.44
N LEU A 149 -16.52 0.46 4.35
CA LEU A 149 -16.69 -0.93 4.72
C LEU A 149 -18.10 -1.20 5.26
N LYS A 150 -18.61 -0.34 6.15
CA LYS A 150 -19.99 -0.42 6.64
C LYS A 150 -20.99 -0.35 5.48
N ALA A 151 -20.84 0.63 4.59
CA ALA A 151 -21.72 0.77 3.43
C ALA A 151 -21.74 -0.46 2.52
N ILE A 152 -20.58 -1.11 2.32
CA ILE A 152 -20.49 -2.36 1.54
C ILE A 152 -21.16 -3.51 2.28
N LEU A 153 -20.87 -3.69 3.58
CA LEU A 153 -21.44 -4.78 4.37
C LEU A 153 -22.96 -4.66 4.53
N ASP A 154 -23.47 -3.45 4.73
CA ASP A 154 -24.92 -3.18 4.78
C ASP A 154 -25.62 -3.48 3.45
N THR A 155 -24.88 -3.33 2.33
CA THR A 155 -25.41 -3.71 1.01
C THR A 155 -25.41 -5.24 0.85
N LEU A 156 -24.40 -5.94 1.38
CA LEU A 156 -24.30 -7.40 1.29
C LEU A 156 -25.28 -8.13 2.22
N VAL A 157 -25.52 -7.58 3.42
CA VAL A 157 -26.42 -8.15 4.44
C VAL A 157 -27.33 -7.05 4.98
N PRO A 158 -28.36 -6.65 4.21
CA PRO A 158 -29.28 -5.61 4.64
C PRO A 158 -30.18 -6.09 5.79
N ARG A 159 -30.52 -5.18 6.70
CA ARG A 159 -31.48 -5.46 7.79
C ARG A 159 -32.86 -5.76 7.20
N GLY A 160 -33.50 -6.82 7.69
CA GLY A 160 -34.82 -7.24 7.20
C GLY A 160 -34.79 -7.86 5.79
N GLY A 161 -33.60 -8.21 5.28
CA GLY A 161 -33.45 -8.99 4.06
C GLY A 161 -33.70 -10.48 4.34
N ALA A 162 -32.73 -11.33 3.98
CA ALA A 162 -32.81 -12.78 4.28
C ALA A 162 -32.83 -13.09 5.80
N PHE A 163 -32.34 -12.16 6.62
CA PHE A 163 -32.32 -12.26 8.08
C PHE A 163 -32.98 -11.02 8.70
N PRO A 164 -33.62 -11.16 9.88
CA PRO A 164 -34.12 -10.01 10.64
C PRO A 164 -33.00 -9.02 11.02
N ILE A 165 -31.81 -9.54 11.34
CA ILE A 165 -30.61 -8.77 11.65
C ILE A 165 -29.79 -8.48 10.39
N GLY A 166 -29.23 -7.27 10.29
CA GLY A 166 -28.33 -6.87 9.20
C GLY A 166 -26.88 -6.71 9.65
N ALA A 167 -25.97 -6.39 8.72
CA ALA A 167 -24.58 -6.07 9.06
C ALA A 167 -24.47 -4.91 10.06
N ALA A 168 -25.27 -3.86 9.90
CA ALA A 168 -25.34 -2.72 10.83
C ALA A 168 -25.70 -3.08 12.28
N ASP A 169 -26.40 -4.21 12.51
CA ASP A 169 -26.75 -4.70 13.86
C ASP A 169 -25.60 -5.47 14.51
N THR A 170 -24.47 -5.60 13.80
CA THR A 170 -23.33 -6.41 14.21
C THR A 170 -22.04 -5.59 14.14
N ASN A 171 -21.02 -6.00 14.89
CA ASN A 171 -19.68 -5.41 14.81
C ASN A 171 -18.85 -6.01 13.66
N LEU A 172 -19.48 -6.27 12.50
CA LEU A 172 -18.86 -7.00 11.39
C LEU A 172 -17.72 -6.20 10.75
N ASP A 173 -17.89 -4.88 10.59
CA ASP A 173 -16.85 -3.96 10.10
C ASP A 173 -15.57 -4.03 10.96
N GLU A 174 -15.73 -3.99 12.28
CA GLU A 174 -14.62 -4.08 13.22
C GLU A 174 -13.99 -5.48 13.26
N THR A 175 -14.78 -6.52 13.03
CA THR A 175 -14.30 -7.90 12.97
C THR A 175 -13.40 -8.10 11.75
N LEU A 176 -13.85 -7.65 10.57
CA LEU A 176 -13.05 -7.66 9.33
C LEU A 176 -11.79 -6.80 9.45
N ALA A 177 -11.91 -5.58 9.97
CA ALA A 177 -10.74 -4.72 10.17
C ALA A 177 -9.68 -5.38 11.07
N ARG A 178 -10.11 -6.02 12.17
CA ARG A 178 -9.22 -6.79 13.06
C ARG A 178 -8.65 -8.04 12.39
N TYR A 179 -9.44 -8.75 11.59
CA TYR A 179 -8.99 -9.93 10.86
C TYR A 179 -7.83 -9.59 9.91
N PHE A 180 -7.98 -8.54 9.09
CA PHE A 180 -6.90 -8.06 8.22
C PHE A 180 -5.68 -7.63 9.03
N ALA A 181 -5.88 -6.90 10.15
CA ALA A 181 -4.77 -6.49 11.01
C ALA A 181 -4.00 -7.68 11.65
N ARG A 182 -4.67 -8.81 11.90
CA ARG A 182 -4.04 -10.03 12.46
C ARG A 182 -3.37 -10.90 11.41
N LEU A 183 -3.91 -10.95 10.19
CA LEU A 183 -3.38 -11.76 9.09
C LEU A 183 -1.96 -11.35 8.69
N HIS A 184 -1.71 -10.04 8.60
CA HIS A 184 -0.45 -9.53 8.09
C HIS A 184 -0.17 -8.10 8.60
N PRO A 185 1.10 -7.70 8.84
CA PRO A 185 1.45 -6.33 9.24
C PRO A 185 0.95 -5.24 8.27
N LEU A 186 0.84 -5.59 6.98
CA LEU A 186 0.29 -4.73 5.93
C LEU A 186 -1.20 -5.00 5.63
N GLY A 187 -1.87 -5.81 6.42
CA GLY A 187 -3.29 -6.14 6.20
C GLY A 187 -4.22 -4.92 6.17
N PRO A 188 -4.08 -3.91 7.05
CA PRO A 188 -4.88 -2.69 6.97
C PRO A 188 -4.67 -1.92 5.65
N ALA A 189 -3.45 -1.96 5.10
CA ALA A 189 -3.14 -1.41 3.80
C ALA A 189 -3.86 -2.16 2.67
N GLY A 190 -3.82 -3.49 2.71
CA GLY A 190 -4.53 -4.35 1.76
C GLY A 190 -6.03 -4.10 1.78
N LEU A 191 -6.62 -4.00 2.98
CA LEU A 191 -8.04 -3.66 3.15
C LEU A 191 -8.35 -2.29 2.55
N ARG A 192 -7.52 -1.27 2.81
CA ARG A 192 -7.68 0.07 2.22
C ARG A 192 -7.65 0.02 0.69
N VAL A 193 -6.67 -0.68 0.10
CA VAL A 193 -6.57 -0.80 -1.36
C VAL A 193 -7.82 -1.47 -1.93
N LEU A 194 -8.28 -2.56 -1.32
CA LEU A 194 -9.49 -3.26 -1.72
C LEU A 194 -10.73 -2.36 -1.66
N LEU A 195 -10.89 -1.59 -0.57
CA LEU A 195 -12.02 -0.68 -0.40
C LEU A 195 -11.97 0.46 -1.42
N ARG A 196 -10.80 1.05 -1.66
CA ARG A 196 -10.59 2.12 -2.64
C ARG A 196 -10.82 1.64 -4.07
N ALA A 197 -10.47 0.40 -4.37
CA ALA A 197 -10.74 -0.22 -5.66
C ALA A 197 -12.25 -0.29 -5.93
N ILE A 198 -13.06 -0.62 -4.92
CA ILE A 198 -14.53 -0.59 -5.02
C ILE A 198 -15.02 0.85 -5.14
N GLU A 199 -14.62 1.75 -4.23
CA GLU A 199 -15.06 3.15 -4.20
C GLU A 199 -14.91 3.88 -5.54
N TYR A 200 -13.70 3.82 -6.11
CA TYR A 200 -13.39 4.53 -7.35
C TYR A 200 -13.66 3.68 -8.59
N GLY A 201 -13.60 2.36 -8.47
CA GLY A 201 -13.94 1.49 -9.58
C GLY A 201 -15.39 1.68 -10.01
N THR A 202 -16.32 1.86 -9.08
CA THR A 202 -17.71 2.16 -9.43
C THR A 202 -17.81 3.46 -10.22
N ALA A 203 -17.06 4.50 -9.85
CA ALA A 203 -17.06 5.76 -10.57
C ALA A 203 -16.43 5.64 -11.98
N VAL A 204 -15.31 4.93 -12.11
CA VAL A 204 -14.58 4.79 -13.38
C VAL A 204 -15.33 3.89 -14.36
N PHE A 205 -15.84 2.77 -13.88
CA PHE A 205 -16.35 1.72 -14.75
C PHE A 205 -17.86 1.77 -14.97
N GLU A 206 -18.62 2.16 -13.95
CA GLU A 206 -20.06 2.37 -14.10
C GLU A 206 -20.38 3.82 -14.50
N ARG A 207 -19.35 4.69 -14.63
CA ARG A 207 -19.48 6.13 -14.93
C ARG A 207 -20.44 6.85 -13.98
N THR A 208 -20.44 6.45 -12.71
CA THR A 208 -21.32 6.99 -11.67
C THR A 208 -20.55 7.76 -10.59
N ARG A 209 -21.22 8.15 -9.51
CA ARG A 209 -20.57 8.71 -8.33
C ARG A 209 -19.80 7.61 -7.58
N PRO A 210 -18.83 7.97 -6.71
CA PRO A 210 -18.15 6.99 -5.86
C PRO A 210 -19.15 6.14 -5.06
N PHE A 211 -18.81 4.88 -4.81
CA PHE A 211 -19.72 3.88 -4.22
C PHE A 211 -20.40 4.37 -2.94
N SER A 212 -19.63 4.99 -2.04
CA SER A 212 -20.12 5.56 -0.78
C SER A 212 -21.26 6.58 -0.97
N ARG A 213 -21.35 7.24 -2.12
CA ARG A 213 -22.36 8.27 -2.44
C ARG A 213 -23.56 7.76 -3.22
N LEU A 214 -23.58 6.48 -3.58
CA LEU A 214 -24.72 5.87 -4.26
C LEU A 214 -25.86 5.60 -3.27
N ASP A 215 -27.09 5.62 -3.77
CA ASP A 215 -28.26 5.14 -3.02
C ASP A 215 -28.19 3.61 -2.81
N PRO A 216 -28.95 3.04 -1.85
CA PRO A 216 -28.87 1.62 -1.54
C PRO A 216 -29.11 0.70 -2.74
N ALA A 217 -30.11 1.01 -3.59
CA ALA A 217 -30.43 0.20 -4.76
C ALA A 217 -29.35 0.28 -5.86
N ALA A 218 -28.68 1.42 -6.00
CA ALA A 218 -27.55 1.61 -6.91
C ALA A 218 -26.29 0.91 -6.42
N ARG A 219 -26.06 0.87 -5.10
CA ARG A 219 -24.97 0.08 -4.50
C ARG A 219 -25.13 -1.40 -4.80
N GLU A 220 -26.33 -1.94 -4.62
CA GLU A 220 -26.64 -3.34 -4.93
C GLU A 220 -26.39 -3.67 -6.40
N ARG A 221 -26.92 -2.83 -7.31
CA ARG A 221 -26.69 -2.98 -8.76
C ARG A 221 -25.22 -2.91 -9.14
N ALA A 222 -24.45 -2.00 -8.52
CA ALA A 222 -23.01 -1.87 -8.77
C ALA A 222 -22.23 -3.13 -8.35
N LEU A 223 -22.53 -3.68 -7.16
CA LEU A 223 -21.90 -4.92 -6.71
C LEU A 223 -22.29 -6.11 -7.61
N ALA A 224 -23.57 -6.24 -7.97
CA ALA A 224 -24.04 -7.30 -8.88
C ALA A 224 -23.40 -7.22 -10.28
N ALA A 225 -23.22 -6.01 -10.83
CA ALA A 225 -22.53 -5.78 -12.08
C ALA A 225 -21.05 -6.22 -12.02
N TRP A 226 -20.41 -6.03 -10.86
CA TRP A 226 -19.04 -6.45 -10.65
C TRP A 226 -18.89 -7.96 -10.47
N GLU A 227 -19.84 -8.63 -9.83
CA GLU A 227 -19.88 -10.10 -9.71
C GLU A 227 -19.94 -10.79 -11.09
N THR A 228 -20.66 -10.19 -12.04
CA THR A 228 -20.84 -10.73 -13.40
C THR A 228 -19.86 -10.15 -14.43
N SER A 229 -18.92 -9.31 -14.00
CA SER A 229 -18.00 -8.62 -14.91
C SER A 229 -17.08 -9.58 -15.66
N ARG A 230 -16.79 -9.28 -16.93
CA ARG A 230 -15.78 -10.01 -17.73
C ARG A 230 -14.36 -9.88 -17.16
N LEU A 231 -14.10 -8.82 -16.40
CA LEU A 231 -12.78 -8.57 -15.79
C LEU A 231 -12.60 -9.39 -14.52
N GLY A 232 -11.73 -10.41 -14.59
CA GLY A 232 -11.41 -11.32 -13.48
C GLY A 232 -11.11 -10.63 -12.15
N PRO A 233 -10.26 -9.58 -12.11
CA PRO A 233 -9.96 -8.88 -10.87
C PRO A 233 -11.18 -8.27 -10.18
N ARG A 234 -12.20 -7.79 -10.92
CA ARG A 234 -13.41 -7.22 -10.31
C ARG A 234 -14.23 -8.27 -9.59
N ARG A 235 -14.44 -9.41 -10.24
CA ARG A 235 -15.14 -10.55 -9.65
C ARG A 235 -14.42 -11.02 -8.39
N GLN A 236 -13.10 -11.15 -8.46
CA GLN A 236 -12.30 -11.60 -7.33
C GLN A 236 -12.39 -10.64 -6.14
N LEU A 237 -12.41 -9.33 -6.37
CA LEU A 237 -12.56 -8.32 -5.32
C LEU A 237 -13.90 -8.47 -4.60
N VAL A 238 -15.02 -8.50 -5.33
CA VAL A 238 -16.36 -8.63 -4.72
C VAL A 238 -16.51 -9.99 -4.04
N ALA A 239 -16.07 -11.07 -4.69
CA ALA A 239 -16.11 -12.41 -4.11
C ALA A 239 -15.31 -12.50 -2.80
N SER A 240 -14.14 -11.85 -2.71
CA SER A 240 -13.32 -11.85 -1.49
C SER A 240 -14.01 -11.11 -0.34
N VAL A 241 -14.60 -9.94 -0.60
CA VAL A 241 -15.33 -9.19 0.42
C VAL A 241 -16.58 -9.93 0.87
N LYS A 242 -17.34 -10.49 -0.09
CA LYS A 242 -18.54 -11.27 0.18
C LYS A 242 -18.23 -12.52 0.98
N LEU A 243 -17.18 -13.26 0.61
CA LEU A 243 -16.75 -14.45 1.33
C LEU A 243 -16.37 -14.11 2.78
N LEU A 244 -15.50 -13.13 2.98
CA LEU A 244 -15.04 -12.77 4.34
C LEU A 244 -16.16 -12.15 5.17
N GLY A 245 -17.00 -11.30 4.56
CA GLY A 245 -18.14 -10.69 5.23
C GLY A 245 -19.18 -11.72 5.65
N LEU A 246 -19.56 -12.62 4.75
CA LEU A 246 -20.54 -13.66 5.06
C LEU A 246 -19.98 -14.70 6.03
N LEU A 247 -18.72 -15.10 5.89
CA LEU A 247 -18.06 -16.02 6.83
C LEU A 247 -18.18 -15.51 8.27
N HIS A 248 -17.73 -14.27 8.51
CA HIS A 248 -17.77 -13.66 9.84
C HIS A 248 -19.18 -13.24 10.28
N PHE A 249 -20.13 -13.13 9.36
CA PHE A 249 -21.53 -12.95 9.71
C PHE A 249 -22.13 -14.25 10.23
N TYR A 250 -21.95 -15.38 9.52
CA TYR A 250 -22.51 -16.68 9.92
C TYR A 250 -21.83 -17.32 11.13
N GLU A 251 -20.60 -16.92 11.47
CA GLU A 251 -19.95 -17.30 12.73
C GLU A 251 -20.69 -16.78 13.98
N ARG A 252 -21.62 -15.83 13.82
CA ARG A 252 -22.30 -15.16 14.92
C ARG A 252 -23.50 -15.97 15.43
N PRO A 253 -23.57 -16.28 16.74
CA PRO A 253 -24.69 -17.01 17.33
C PRO A 253 -26.06 -16.37 17.06
N GLU A 254 -26.11 -15.05 16.94
CA GLU A 254 -27.33 -14.29 16.66
C GLU A 254 -27.94 -14.63 15.29
N THR A 255 -27.14 -15.17 14.36
CA THR A 255 -27.60 -15.57 13.01
C THR A 255 -28.14 -17.00 12.96
N TRP A 256 -27.77 -17.84 13.93
CA TRP A 256 -28.07 -19.28 13.92
C TRP A 256 -29.57 -19.61 13.86
N PRO A 257 -30.46 -18.89 14.58
CA PRO A 257 -31.90 -19.14 14.46
C PRO A 257 -32.41 -18.93 13.02
N GLY A 258 -31.86 -17.96 12.30
CA GLY A 258 -32.25 -17.63 10.93
C GLY A 258 -31.83 -18.68 9.90
N ILE A 259 -30.81 -19.49 10.19
CA ILE A 259 -30.36 -20.60 9.33
C ILE A 259 -30.77 -21.98 9.86
N SER A 260 -31.64 -22.02 10.88
CA SER A 260 -32.05 -23.27 11.55
C SER A 260 -30.87 -24.10 12.08
N TYR A 261 -29.80 -23.42 12.50
CA TYR A 261 -28.62 -24.08 13.07
C TYR A 261 -28.79 -24.25 14.59
N ASP A 262 -28.78 -25.50 15.06
CA ASP A 262 -28.78 -25.87 16.47
C ASP A 262 -27.41 -26.42 16.87
N ASP A 263 -26.64 -25.63 17.62
CA ASP A 263 -25.35 -26.06 18.18
C ASP A 263 -25.50 -27.27 19.13
N GLY A 264 -26.68 -27.47 19.71
CA GLY A 264 -27.01 -28.65 20.50
C GLY A 264 -26.86 -29.96 19.70
N HIS A 265 -27.20 -29.98 18.41
CA HIS A 265 -27.02 -31.16 17.57
C HIS A 265 -25.54 -31.50 17.38
N LEU A 266 -24.71 -30.49 17.10
CA LEU A 266 -23.28 -30.68 16.88
C LEU A 266 -22.57 -31.05 18.17
N ARG A 267 -22.92 -30.42 19.30
CA ARG A 267 -22.42 -30.78 20.62
C ARG A 267 -22.77 -32.21 21.01
N ARG A 268 -24.02 -32.65 20.77
CA ARG A 268 -24.45 -34.05 20.97
C ARG A 268 -23.62 -35.01 20.10
N LYS A 269 -23.40 -34.69 18.83
CA LYS A 269 -22.56 -35.49 17.93
C LYS A 269 -21.11 -35.59 18.37
N LEU A 270 -20.51 -34.48 18.80
CA LEU A 270 -19.12 -34.42 19.26
C LEU A 270 -18.91 -35.22 20.56
N LEU A 271 -19.88 -35.16 21.47
CA LEU A 271 -19.88 -35.90 22.73
C LEU A 271 -20.25 -37.38 22.56
N ALA A 272 -20.83 -37.78 21.42
CA ALA A 272 -21.08 -39.18 21.06
C ALA A 272 -19.97 -39.79 20.17
N GLY A 273 -18.98 -38.99 19.77
CA GLY A 273 -17.91 -39.41 18.86
C GLY A 273 -16.76 -40.15 19.54
N PRO A 274 -15.82 -40.75 18.77
CA PRO A 274 -14.70 -41.52 19.30
C PRO A 274 -13.74 -40.71 20.20
N ASN A 275 -13.77 -39.38 20.12
CA ASN A 275 -12.97 -38.46 20.93
C ASN A 275 -13.80 -37.72 22.00
N ALA A 276 -14.96 -38.26 22.40
CA ALA A 276 -15.91 -37.62 23.32
C ALA A 276 -15.26 -37.06 24.59
N ALA A 277 -14.35 -37.80 25.23
CA ALA A 277 -13.67 -37.36 26.45
C ALA A 277 -12.82 -36.09 26.25
N ALA A 278 -12.11 -35.99 25.12
CA ALA A 278 -11.33 -34.79 24.78
C ALA A 278 -12.22 -33.60 24.42
N HIS A 279 -13.36 -33.84 23.77
CA HIS A 279 -14.35 -32.81 23.49
C HIS A 279 -15.06 -32.32 24.76
N ALA A 280 -15.42 -33.22 25.69
CA ALA A 280 -16.01 -32.87 26.97
C ALA A 280 -15.09 -31.97 27.80
N ALA A 281 -13.78 -32.30 27.87
CA ALA A 281 -12.78 -31.50 28.57
C ALA A 281 -12.60 -30.09 27.97
N ARG A 282 -12.71 -29.93 26.64
CA ARG A 282 -12.62 -28.61 25.96
C ARG A 282 -13.89 -27.78 26.05
N LEU A 283 -15.05 -28.43 26.14
CA LEU A 283 -16.36 -27.80 26.18
C LEU A 283 -16.81 -27.42 27.60
N GLY A 284 -15.97 -27.66 28.62
CA GLY A 284 -16.22 -27.27 30.01
C GLY A 284 -17.49 -27.90 30.57
N ALA A 285 -17.54 -29.24 30.59
CA ALA A 285 -18.39 -29.96 31.53
C ALA A 285 -17.71 -29.99 32.91
#